data_AF-A0A8S9BNS0-F1
#
_entry.id   AF-A0A8S9BNS0-F1
#
_cell.length_a   1.000
_cell.length_b   1.000
_cell.length_c   1.000
_cell.angle_alpha   90.00
_cell.angle_beta   90.00
_cell.angle_gamma   90.00
#
_symmetry.space_group_name_H-M   'P 1'
#
loop_
_entity.id
_entity.type
_entity.pdbx_description
1 polymer ?
#
loop_
_entity_poly.entity_id
_entity_poly.type
_entity_poly.pdbx_seq_one_letter_code
_entity_poly.pdbx_strand_id
1 'polypeptide(L)'
;MAELPHTDPEKSSHAKTTDLGSADPGEQEHTLAKAAKKKSLFTRGFIFWSFLILYSICCIAISIILVKVIDGFNAAVSTTPRYINGKLQLRVADITTLISAGLVVIKLFVTSWTLVAVWRCAYSLTHGLNVQLSKEQLSFMTKHKLPPWLNYPFELPRRSGSWVISAILLLMFPQTFIAPLLSGAVNWNPVIVPEGSSVPVNSTSSFAESSLWYQYTDSTYPDERNQVLKTAFGAVGLSWSDSSLASANGTSITGNGCRHIVNNNGLKAGSLQYNTTLPCIRFHDITWATSEDQIPASYTSTVFQKALSIVNDSTDLSHYNEPGHAVLFNPNVLWNPVETNSFPVANSFTGTMGLALVLAHTYDCKSSMGVNNFGNVANTTAYPQYIYQWALGTCYLFANVTFTAGVTSSAVSKYLSPVVIEDQTPIDKVVFQPSPWTQESFWLLPDLMTTVALANSTQIPTWYNLDIYAQSLIRQSYLGAWGSLHQTFDQATEVSFATPGEPRIQATVSYSRVFSWLAISLLTSVGGILLLGLTWGEEKPDVSDSVVAKVRKEDMNDAKKILHDLASLDFF
;
A
#
# COMPACT_ATOMS: atom_id res chain seq x y z
N MET A 1 -18.60 42.10 -37.87
CA MET A 1 -18.30 41.09 -38.90
C MET A 1 -18.60 39.73 -38.29
N ALA A 2 -19.70 39.04 -38.53
CA ALA A 2 -20.83 39.20 -39.47
C ALA A 2 -22.11 38.92 -38.66
N GLU A 3 -23.07 39.85 -38.56
CA GLU A 3 -24.16 40.18 -39.51
C GLU A 3 -25.25 39.10 -39.68
N LEU A 4 -26.47 39.53 -39.32
CA LEU A 4 -27.78 38.88 -39.37
C LEU A 4 -28.20 38.53 -40.83
N PRO A 5 -29.35 37.86 -41.03
CA PRO A 5 -30.57 38.66 -41.20
C PRO A 5 -31.83 38.11 -40.50
N HIS A 6 -32.60 39.09 -40.01
CA HIS A 6 -34.05 39.08 -39.80
C HIS A 6 -34.80 38.63 -41.06
N THR A 7 -35.94 37.95 -40.88
CA THR A 7 -37.18 38.15 -41.67
C THR A 7 -38.39 37.56 -40.95
N ASP A 8 -39.30 38.43 -40.49
CA ASP A 8 -40.74 38.15 -40.46
C ASP A 8 -41.32 38.36 -41.87
N PRO A 9 -42.46 37.74 -42.22
CA PRO A 9 -43.71 38.51 -42.14
C PRO A 9 -44.96 37.70 -41.76
N GLU A 10 -45.76 38.32 -40.89
CA GLU A 10 -47.19 38.64 -41.08
C GLU A 10 -48.01 37.78 -42.06
N LYS A 11 -49.00 37.03 -41.55
CA LYS A 11 -50.20 36.65 -42.31
C LYS A 11 -51.44 36.42 -41.43
N SER A 12 -52.32 37.42 -41.47
CA SER A 12 -53.77 37.34 -41.70
C SER A 12 -54.60 36.29 -40.96
N SER A 13 -55.31 36.76 -39.92
CA SER A 13 -56.78 36.86 -39.91
C SER A 13 -57.56 35.86 -40.78
N HIS A 14 -58.16 34.86 -40.13
CA HIS A 14 -59.53 34.42 -40.45
C HIS A 14 -60.26 34.09 -39.15
N ALA A 15 -61.08 35.05 -38.71
CA ALA A 15 -62.10 34.83 -37.69
C ALA A 15 -63.15 33.85 -38.24
N LYS A 16 -63.29 32.70 -37.59
CA LYS A 16 -64.43 31.80 -37.77
C LYS A 16 -65.23 31.80 -36.48
N THR A 17 -66.17 32.72 -36.40
CA THR A 17 -67.28 32.74 -35.44
C THR A 17 -67.99 31.40 -35.54
N THR A 18 -67.88 30.57 -34.51
CA THR A 18 -68.66 29.34 -34.37
C THR A 18 -69.47 29.48 -33.10
N ASP A 19 -70.77 29.32 -33.25
CA ASP A 19 -71.84 29.57 -32.29
C ASP A 19 -71.55 29.05 -30.88
N LEU A 20 -71.82 29.92 -29.90
CA LEU A 20 -72.03 29.56 -28.50
C LEU A 20 -73.28 28.65 -28.41
N GLY A 21 -73.04 27.35 -28.39
CA GLY A 21 -73.93 26.42 -27.72
C GLY A 21 -73.87 26.69 -26.22
N SER A 22 -74.98 27.16 -25.66
CA SER A 22 -75.25 27.28 -24.23
C SER A 22 -74.92 25.98 -23.49
N ALA A 23 -73.69 25.89 -22.96
CA ALA A 23 -73.28 24.83 -22.05
C ALA A 23 -73.71 25.20 -20.62
N ASP A 24 -74.41 24.26 -20.01
CA ASP A 24 -74.97 24.30 -18.67
C ASP A 24 -73.88 24.65 -17.62
N PRO A 25 -74.07 25.66 -16.75
CA PRO A 25 -73.07 26.08 -15.75
C PRO A 25 -72.57 24.97 -14.80
N GLY A 26 -73.30 23.85 -14.70
CA GLY A 26 -72.92 22.70 -13.88
C GLY A 26 -71.78 21.83 -14.45
N GLU A 27 -71.50 21.88 -15.76
CA GLU A 27 -70.56 20.93 -16.39
C GLU A 27 -69.10 21.43 -16.42
N GLN A 28 -68.91 22.76 -16.40
CA GLN A 28 -67.58 23.40 -16.33
C GLN A 28 -66.95 23.34 -14.94
N GLU A 29 -67.74 23.41 -13.87
CA GLU A 29 -67.23 23.30 -12.49
C GLU A 29 -66.78 21.87 -12.19
N HIS A 30 -67.48 20.87 -12.74
CA HIS A 30 -67.10 19.46 -12.63
C HIS A 30 -65.82 19.09 -13.40
N THR A 31 -65.52 19.75 -14.53
CA THR A 31 -64.30 19.48 -15.32
C THR A 31 -63.05 20.14 -14.72
N LEU A 32 -63.15 21.36 -14.19
CA LEU A 32 -62.06 22.04 -13.46
C LEU A 32 -61.74 21.34 -12.13
N ALA A 33 -62.75 20.89 -11.39
CA ALA A 33 -62.55 20.10 -10.18
C ALA A 33 -61.87 18.75 -10.46
N LYS A 34 -62.24 18.07 -11.57
CA LYS A 34 -61.57 16.83 -12.01
C LYS A 34 -60.11 17.06 -12.42
N ALA A 35 -59.80 18.17 -13.09
CA ALA A 35 -58.42 18.51 -13.47
C ALA A 35 -57.52 18.88 -12.27
N ALA A 36 -58.06 19.63 -11.30
CA ALA A 36 -57.36 19.96 -10.06
C ALA A 36 -57.12 18.73 -9.17
N LYS A 37 -58.12 17.83 -9.08
CA LYS A 37 -58.00 16.55 -8.35
C LYS A 37 -56.97 15.63 -9.03
N LYS A 38 -56.91 15.60 -10.37
CA LYS A 38 -55.92 14.84 -11.15
C LYS A 38 -54.49 15.36 -10.98
N LYS A 39 -54.29 16.69 -10.95
CA LYS A 39 -52.97 17.32 -10.66
C LYS A 39 -52.48 16.98 -9.24
N SER A 40 -53.33 17.15 -8.22
CA SER A 40 -53.01 16.84 -6.81
C SER A 40 -52.64 15.37 -6.57
N LEU A 41 -53.30 14.44 -7.27
CA LEU A 41 -53.04 13.01 -7.17
C LEU A 41 -51.76 12.55 -7.87
N PHE A 42 -51.35 13.22 -8.95
CA PHE A 42 -50.07 12.95 -9.62
C PHE A 42 -48.89 13.39 -8.74
N THR A 43 -49.00 14.55 -8.10
CA THR A 43 -47.97 15.05 -7.18
C THR A 43 -47.75 14.13 -5.99
N ARG A 44 -48.82 13.53 -5.45
CA ARG A 44 -48.71 12.56 -4.33
C ARG A 44 -48.01 11.27 -4.70
N GLY A 45 -48.25 10.72 -5.89
CA GLY A 45 -47.55 9.53 -6.36
C GLY A 45 -46.04 9.77 -6.50
N PHE A 46 -45.67 10.92 -7.07
CA PHE A 46 -44.29 11.30 -7.31
C PHE A 46 -43.47 11.45 -6.00
N ILE A 47 -44.07 12.00 -4.93
CA ILE A 47 -43.41 12.17 -3.62
C ILE A 47 -43.01 10.82 -2.99
N PHE A 48 -43.77 9.74 -3.24
CA PHE A 48 -43.40 8.43 -2.68
C PHE A 48 -42.21 7.81 -3.41
N TRP A 49 -42.16 7.95 -4.74
CA TRP A 49 -41.06 7.42 -5.55
C TRP A 49 -39.75 8.21 -5.38
N SER A 50 -39.83 9.50 -5.00
CA SER A 50 -38.61 10.29 -4.77
C SER A 50 -37.74 9.74 -3.63
N PHE A 51 -38.31 9.08 -2.62
CA PHE A 51 -37.52 8.44 -1.56
C PHE A 51 -36.65 7.29 -2.08
N LEU A 52 -37.19 6.46 -2.98
CA LEU A 52 -36.46 5.35 -3.57
C LEU A 52 -35.34 5.83 -4.51
N ILE A 53 -35.64 6.86 -5.32
CA ILE A 53 -34.66 7.47 -6.23
C ILE A 53 -33.53 8.09 -5.40
N LEU A 54 -33.86 8.88 -4.38
CA LEU A 54 -32.88 9.53 -3.53
C LEU A 54 -32.02 8.51 -2.76
N TYR A 55 -32.64 7.45 -2.22
CA TYR A 55 -31.92 6.32 -1.63
C TYR A 55 -30.91 5.71 -2.60
N SER A 56 -31.33 5.42 -3.84
CA SER A 56 -30.47 4.82 -4.87
C SER A 56 -29.30 5.73 -5.23
N ILE A 57 -29.57 7.03 -5.41
CA ILE A 57 -28.55 8.05 -5.70
C ILE A 57 -27.55 8.13 -4.53
N CYS A 58 -28.01 8.18 -3.28
CA CYS A 58 -27.14 8.22 -2.12
C CYS A 58 -26.24 6.96 -2.01
N CYS A 59 -26.79 5.78 -2.29
CA CYS A 59 -26.01 4.53 -2.28
C CYS A 59 -24.91 4.50 -3.35
N ILE A 60 -25.23 4.98 -4.56
CA ILE A 60 -24.25 5.09 -5.65
C ILE A 60 -23.19 6.14 -5.29
N ALA A 61 -23.62 7.31 -4.81
CA ALA A 61 -22.72 8.41 -4.45
C ALA A 61 -21.71 8.02 -3.37
N ILE A 62 -22.17 7.40 -2.26
CA ILE A 62 -21.25 6.98 -1.19
C ILE A 62 -20.27 5.92 -1.66
N SER A 63 -20.70 5.00 -2.53
CA SER A 63 -19.82 3.97 -3.11
C SER A 63 -18.73 4.59 -3.99
N ILE A 64 -19.09 5.57 -4.83
CA ILE A 64 -18.13 6.31 -5.66
C ILE A 64 -17.16 7.10 -4.80
N ILE A 65 -17.64 7.79 -3.75
CA ILE A 65 -16.79 8.56 -2.82
C ILE A 65 -15.77 7.64 -2.15
N LEU A 66 -16.19 6.48 -1.64
CA LEU A 66 -15.28 5.53 -1.02
C LEU A 66 -14.19 5.07 -2.00
N VAL A 67 -14.59 4.66 -3.20
CA VAL A 67 -13.66 4.14 -4.20
C VAL A 67 -12.72 5.19 -4.78
N LYS A 68 -13.21 6.41 -5.02
CA LYS A 68 -12.44 7.45 -5.75
C LYS A 68 -11.76 8.48 -4.87
N VAL A 69 -12.31 8.74 -3.69
CA VAL A 69 -11.82 9.81 -2.80
C VAL A 69 -11.16 9.24 -1.55
N ILE A 70 -11.72 8.18 -0.97
CA ILE A 70 -11.18 7.61 0.28
C ILE A 70 -10.08 6.60 0.02
N ASP A 71 -10.13 5.82 -1.06
CA ASP A 71 -9.04 4.89 -1.40
C ASP A 71 -7.73 5.65 -1.67
N GLY A 72 -6.68 5.32 -0.90
CA GLY A 72 -5.40 6.01 -0.93
C GLY A 72 -5.33 7.31 -0.12
N PHE A 73 -6.43 7.75 0.51
CA PHE A 73 -6.45 8.98 1.32
C PHE A 73 -5.55 8.85 2.55
N ASN A 74 -4.67 9.82 2.75
CA ASN A 74 -3.74 9.86 3.89
C ASN A 74 -4.32 10.70 5.02
N ALA A 75 -4.86 10.04 6.04
CA ALA A 75 -5.38 10.71 7.23
C ALA A 75 -4.26 11.11 8.20
N ALA A 76 -4.50 12.21 8.89
CA ALA A 76 -3.64 12.72 9.95
C ALA A 76 -3.69 11.83 11.22
N VAL A 77 -2.54 11.69 11.87
CA VAL A 77 -2.41 11.00 13.17
C VAL A 77 -2.84 11.96 14.30
N SER A 78 -3.21 11.43 15.46
CA SER A 78 -3.65 12.22 16.62
C SER A 78 -2.63 13.28 17.07
N THR A 79 -1.35 13.04 16.83
CA THR A 79 -0.23 13.93 17.18
C THR A 79 0.01 15.05 16.19
N THR A 80 -0.49 14.94 14.95
CA THR A 80 -0.35 16.00 13.94
C THR A 80 -1.40 17.11 14.14
N PRO A 81 -1.02 18.39 13.98
CA PRO A 81 -1.95 19.51 14.09
C PRO A 81 -3.05 19.42 13.03
N ARG A 82 -4.28 19.79 13.38
CA ARG A 82 -5.44 19.71 12.46
C ARG A 82 -5.35 20.66 11.27
N TYR A 83 -4.56 21.73 11.38
CA TYR A 83 -4.36 22.72 10.34
C TYR A 83 -2.87 22.84 10.03
N ILE A 84 -2.51 22.54 8.78
CA ILE A 84 -1.15 22.74 8.27
C ILE A 84 -1.27 23.59 7.01
N ASN A 85 -0.59 24.74 6.99
CA ASN A 85 -0.61 25.68 5.85
C ASN A 85 -2.04 26.08 5.41
N GLY A 86 -2.94 26.30 6.35
CA GLY A 86 -4.34 26.67 6.09
C GLY A 86 -5.23 25.54 5.55
N LYS A 87 -4.70 24.32 5.41
CA LYS A 87 -5.48 23.14 5.01
C LYS A 87 -5.89 22.33 6.23
N LEU A 88 -7.18 22.02 6.33
CA LEU A 88 -7.71 21.10 7.34
C LEU A 88 -7.29 19.67 6.97
N GLN A 89 -6.57 19.01 7.88
CA GLN A 89 -6.24 17.60 7.75
C GLN A 89 -7.25 16.74 8.49
N LEU A 90 -7.96 15.90 7.75
CA LEU A 90 -8.94 14.98 8.30
C LEU A 90 -8.25 13.82 9.02
N ARG A 91 -8.78 13.47 10.19
CA ARG A 91 -8.37 12.28 10.94
C ARG A 91 -9.26 11.10 10.56
N VAL A 92 -8.80 9.91 10.90
CA VAL A 92 -9.55 8.65 10.75
C VAL A 92 -10.96 8.78 11.36
N ALA A 93 -11.05 9.34 12.56
CA ALA A 93 -12.31 9.53 13.27
C ALA A 93 -13.29 10.48 12.54
N ASP A 94 -12.78 11.52 11.88
CA ASP A 94 -13.63 12.46 11.14
C ASP A 94 -14.24 11.75 9.92
N ILE A 95 -13.44 10.96 9.19
CA ILE A 95 -13.89 10.23 8.00
C ILE A 95 -14.86 9.10 8.36
N THR A 96 -14.56 8.31 9.39
CA THR A 96 -15.48 7.23 9.83
C THR A 96 -16.80 7.79 10.34
N THR A 97 -16.77 8.96 10.99
CA THR A 97 -17.98 9.69 11.41
C THR A 97 -18.80 10.15 10.20
N LEU A 98 -18.17 10.70 9.16
CA LEU A 98 -18.85 11.11 7.93
C LEU A 98 -19.49 9.91 7.20
N ILE A 99 -18.80 8.77 7.12
CA ILE A 99 -19.35 7.54 6.55
C ILE A 99 -20.57 7.07 7.36
N SER A 100 -20.46 7.09 8.70
CA SER A 100 -21.54 6.69 9.59
C SER A 100 -22.76 7.61 9.48
N ALA A 101 -22.54 8.92 9.40
CA ALA A 101 -23.60 9.90 9.16
C ALA A 101 -24.30 9.67 7.81
N GLY A 102 -23.52 9.39 6.75
CA GLY A 102 -24.06 9.03 5.44
C GLY A 102 -24.92 7.77 5.49
N LEU A 103 -24.49 6.73 6.21
CA LEU A 103 -25.27 5.51 6.43
C LEU A 103 -26.57 5.77 7.20
N VAL A 104 -26.58 6.69 8.18
CA VAL A 104 -27.81 7.09 8.89
C VAL A 104 -28.80 7.76 7.94
N VAL A 105 -28.34 8.67 7.08
CA VAL A 105 -29.21 9.32 6.07
C VAL A 105 -29.80 8.29 5.10
N ILE A 106 -28.99 7.36 4.62
CA ILE A 106 -29.45 6.25 3.77
C ILE A 106 -30.49 5.38 4.51
N LYS A 107 -30.25 5.10 5.81
CA LYS A 107 -31.18 4.36 6.66
C LYS A 107 -32.52 5.07 6.81
N LEU A 108 -32.55 6.40 6.92
CA LEU A 108 -33.79 7.18 6.95
C LEU A 108 -34.57 7.01 5.65
N PHE A 109 -33.93 7.17 4.49
CA PHE A 109 -34.62 7.00 3.21
C PHE A 109 -35.15 5.59 2.98
N VAL A 110 -34.36 4.56 3.30
CA VAL A 110 -34.81 3.17 3.13
C VAL A 110 -35.94 2.82 4.11
N THR A 111 -35.89 3.28 5.36
CA THR A 111 -36.96 3.01 6.35
C THR A 111 -38.27 3.72 5.98
N SER A 112 -38.21 4.96 5.51
CA SER A 112 -39.39 5.65 4.97
C SER A 112 -39.96 4.91 3.75
N TRP A 113 -39.10 4.46 2.84
CA TRP A 113 -39.50 3.70 1.66
C TRP A 113 -40.12 2.34 2.02
N THR A 114 -39.49 1.57 2.91
CA THR A 114 -39.98 0.24 3.30
C THR A 114 -41.33 0.33 4.01
N LEU A 115 -41.59 1.38 4.81
CA LEU A 115 -42.91 1.61 5.40
C LEU A 115 -43.98 1.77 4.32
N VAL A 116 -43.71 2.60 3.30
CA VAL A 116 -44.62 2.82 2.16
C VAL A 116 -44.81 1.53 1.37
N ALA A 117 -43.73 0.80 1.10
CA ALA A 117 -43.78 -0.46 0.36
C ALA A 117 -44.58 -1.53 1.11
N VAL A 118 -44.34 -1.71 2.41
CA VAL A 118 -45.07 -2.65 3.26
C VAL A 118 -46.55 -2.28 3.32
N TRP A 119 -46.88 -1.00 3.47
CA TRP A 119 -48.26 -0.52 3.44
C TRP A 119 -48.94 -0.85 2.10
N ARG A 120 -48.26 -0.60 0.98
CA ARG A 120 -48.79 -0.92 -0.36
C ARG A 120 -48.96 -2.42 -0.59
N CYS A 121 -48.01 -3.23 -0.14
CA CYS A 121 -48.12 -4.69 -0.19
C CYS A 121 -49.30 -5.18 0.66
N ALA A 122 -49.44 -4.69 1.90
CA ALA A 122 -50.54 -5.05 2.78
C ALA A 122 -51.89 -4.66 2.16
N TYR A 123 -51.98 -3.45 1.59
CA TYR A 123 -53.16 -2.98 0.88
C TYR A 123 -53.53 -3.87 -0.32
N SER A 124 -52.54 -4.23 -1.13
CA SER A 124 -52.75 -5.09 -2.30
C SER A 124 -53.21 -6.50 -1.89
N LEU A 125 -52.77 -7.00 -0.73
CA LEU A 125 -53.22 -8.27 -0.18
C LEU A 125 -54.62 -8.23 0.44
N THR A 126 -55.11 -7.07 0.90
CA THR A 126 -56.43 -6.94 1.52
C THR A 126 -57.52 -6.49 0.55
N HIS A 127 -57.18 -5.67 -0.44
CA HIS A 127 -58.14 -5.03 -1.35
C HIS A 127 -57.96 -5.38 -2.83
N GLY A 128 -56.87 -6.06 -3.22
CA GLY A 128 -56.64 -6.44 -4.61
C GLY A 128 -57.66 -7.48 -5.09
N LEU A 129 -58.22 -7.25 -6.28
CA LEU A 129 -59.24 -8.10 -6.94
C LEU A 129 -58.86 -9.59 -7.07
N ASN A 130 -57.57 -9.91 -6.96
CA ASN A 130 -57.01 -11.24 -7.22
C ASN A 130 -56.44 -11.96 -5.99
N VAL A 131 -56.41 -11.35 -4.80
CA VAL A 131 -55.85 -11.98 -3.57
C VAL A 131 -56.69 -11.53 -2.37
N GLN A 132 -57.63 -12.36 -1.92
CA GLN A 132 -58.32 -12.15 -0.64
C GLN A 132 -57.66 -13.02 0.42
N LEU A 133 -57.06 -12.38 1.42
CA LEU A 133 -56.57 -13.05 2.62
C LEU A 133 -57.73 -13.61 3.45
N SER A 134 -57.59 -14.83 3.96
CA SER A 134 -58.51 -15.35 4.99
C SER A 134 -58.42 -14.51 6.27
N LYS A 135 -59.51 -14.41 7.03
CA LYS A 135 -59.54 -13.72 8.34
C LYS A 135 -58.47 -14.26 9.30
N GLU A 136 -58.17 -15.55 9.22
CA GLU A 136 -57.15 -16.22 10.02
C GLU A 136 -55.73 -15.78 9.62
N GLN A 137 -55.47 -15.66 8.32
CA GLN A 137 -54.20 -15.17 7.78
C GLN A 137 -53.95 -13.71 8.15
N LEU A 138 -54.99 -12.88 8.10
CA LEU A 138 -54.93 -11.48 8.53
C LEU A 138 -54.69 -11.37 10.05
N SER A 139 -55.34 -12.22 10.86
CA SER A 139 -55.12 -12.28 12.30
C SER A 139 -53.68 -12.70 12.63
N PHE A 140 -53.14 -13.69 11.91
CA PHE A 140 -51.76 -14.14 12.06
C PHE A 140 -50.75 -13.03 11.73
N MET A 141 -50.93 -12.34 10.58
CA MET A 141 -50.07 -11.22 10.17
C MET A 141 -50.10 -10.09 11.20
N THR A 142 -51.29 -9.75 11.71
CA THR A 142 -51.44 -8.69 12.71
C THR A 142 -50.78 -9.07 14.05
N LYS A 143 -50.90 -10.34 14.46
CA LYS A 143 -50.37 -10.83 15.75
C LYS A 143 -48.85 -11.04 15.73
N HIS A 144 -48.31 -11.61 14.65
CA HIS A 144 -46.90 -12.03 14.60
C HIS A 144 -46.03 -11.12 13.73
N LYS A 145 -46.61 -10.18 12.98
CA LYS A 145 -45.91 -9.30 12.02
C LYS A 145 -45.13 -10.08 10.95
N LEU A 146 -45.55 -11.31 10.67
CA LEU A 146 -44.97 -12.20 9.69
C LEU A 146 -45.91 -12.40 8.50
N PRO A 147 -45.39 -12.63 7.29
CA PRO A 147 -46.21 -12.99 6.15
C PRO A 147 -47.05 -14.25 6.39
N PRO A 148 -48.23 -14.35 5.77
CA PRO A 148 -49.23 -15.38 6.08
C PRO A 148 -48.80 -16.81 5.70
N TRP A 149 -47.86 -16.96 4.77
CA TRP A 149 -47.28 -18.24 4.37
C TRP A 149 -46.21 -18.80 5.33
N LEU A 150 -45.79 -18.03 6.34
CA LEU A 150 -44.94 -18.53 7.44
C LEU A 150 -45.75 -19.17 8.57
N ASN A 151 -47.08 -19.17 8.49
CA ASN A 151 -47.92 -19.89 9.44
C ASN A 151 -47.71 -21.40 9.26
N TYR A 152 -47.56 -22.15 10.36
CA TYR A 152 -47.37 -23.59 10.31
C TYR A 152 -48.73 -24.31 10.12
N PRO A 153 -48.84 -25.32 9.24
CA PRO A 153 -47.81 -25.86 8.35
C PRO A 153 -47.47 -24.89 7.20
N PHE A 154 -46.19 -24.74 6.88
CA PHE A 154 -45.73 -23.78 5.86
C PHE A 154 -46.43 -23.98 4.51
N GLU A 155 -47.35 -23.07 4.17
CA GLU A 155 -48.06 -23.08 2.90
C GLU A 155 -47.41 -22.12 1.90
N LEU A 156 -46.81 -22.64 0.83
CA LEU A 156 -46.24 -21.81 -0.23
C LEU A 156 -47.32 -20.92 -0.90
N PRO A 157 -46.97 -19.71 -1.37
CA PRO A 157 -47.92 -18.83 -2.04
C PRO A 157 -48.56 -19.54 -3.25
N ARG A 158 -49.90 -19.64 -3.29
CA ARG A 158 -50.59 -20.33 -4.41
C ARG A 158 -50.83 -19.45 -5.64
N ARG A 159 -50.76 -18.11 -5.50
CA ARG A 159 -51.08 -17.15 -6.56
C ARG A 159 -49.85 -16.35 -6.96
N SER A 160 -49.74 -16.01 -8.25
CA SER A 160 -48.61 -15.26 -8.83
C SER A 160 -48.38 -13.91 -8.16
N GLY A 161 -49.45 -13.16 -7.84
CA GLY A 161 -49.34 -11.88 -7.13
C GLY A 161 -48.76 -12.00 -5.72
N SER A 162 -49.07 -13.08 -5.01
CA SER A 162 -48.50 -13.35 -3.69
C SER A 162 -47.01 -13.64 -3.76
N TRP A 163 -46.55 -14.38 -4.79
CA TRP A 163 -45.12 -14.59 -5.05
C TRP A 163 -44.36 -13.30 -5.31
N VAL A 164 -44.95 -12.37 -6.09
CA VAL A 164 -44.33 -11.05 -6.34
C VAL A 164 -44.18 -10.26 -5.03
N ILE A 165 -45.21 -10.27 -4.17
CA ILE A 165 -45.15 -9.59 -2.86
C ILE A 165 -44.11 -10.24 -1.94
N SER A 166 -44.04 -11.57 -1.89
CA SER A 166 -42.99 -12.28 -1.16
C SER A 166 -41.60 -11.91 -1.65
N ALA A 167 -41.39 -11.83 -2.97
CA ALA A 167 -40.12 -11.44 -3.57
C ALA A 167 -39.75 -9.98 -3.23
N ILE A 168 -40.70 -9.04 -3.27
CA ILE A 168 -40.47 -7.64 -2.89
C ILE A 168 -39.98 -7.55 -1.43
N LEU A 169 -40.67 -8.22 -0.51
CA LEU A 169 -40.31 -8.23 0.91
C LEU A 169 -38.94 -8.88 1.14
N LEU A 170 -38.64 -9.97 0.43
CA LEU A 170 -37.35 -10.66 0.50
C LEU A 170 -36.20 -9.78 -0.01
N LEU A 171 -36.41 -9.03 -1.10
CA LEU A 171 -35.39 -8.11 -1.65
C LEU A 171 -35.10 -6.93 -0.72
N MET A 172 -36.07 -6.50 0.08
CA MET A 172 -35.92 -5.40 1.04
C MET A 172 -35.33 -5.85 2.38
N PHE A 173 -35.46 -7.14 2.74
CA PHE A 173 -35.04 -7.67 4.04
C PHE A 173 -33.55 -7.47 4.39
N PRO A 174 -32.58 -7.70 3.48
CA PRO A 174 -31.16 -7.58 3.82
C PRO A 174 -30.72 -6.17 4.25
N GLN A 175 -31.46 -5.13 3.88
CA GLN A 175 -31.04 -3.73 4.05
C GLN A 175 -30.70 -3.35 5.48
N THR A 176 -31.39 -3.91 6.46
CA THR A 176 -31.16 -3.60 7.88
C THR A 176 -29.84 -4.17 8.40
N PHE A 177 -29.24 -5.14 7.72
CA PHE A 177 -28.08 -5.89 8.18
C PHE A 177 -26.78 -5.62 7.42
N ILE A 178 -26.84 -4.88 6.31
CA ILE A 178 -25.65 -4.68 5.45
C ILE A 178 -24.76 -3.50 5.86
N ALA A 179 -25.17 -2.62 6.77
CA ALA A 179 -24.36 -1.46 7.16
C ALA A 179 -22.90 -1.81 7.57
N PRO A 180 -22.64 -2.90 8.32
CA PRO A 180 -21.28 -3.32 8.65
C PRO A 180 -20.40 -3.65 7.43
N LEU A 181 -20.96 -4.05 6.29
CA LEU A 181 -20.19 -4.31 5.08
C LEU A 181 -19.49 -3.04 4.57
N LEU A 182 -20.20 -1.91 4.60
CA LEU A 182 -19.64 -0.63 4.16
C LEU A 182 -18.72 -0.02 5.21
N SER A 183 -19.12 -0.02 6.48
CA SER A 183 -18.27 0.49 7.57
C SER A 183 -16.96 -0.31 7.70
N GLY A 184 -17.01 -1.62 7.46
CA GLY A 184 -15.83 -2.49 7.41
C GLY A 184 -15.12 -2.51 6.06
N ALA A 185 -15.54 -1.72 5.06
CA ALA A 185 -14.88 -1.69 3.77
C ALA A 185 -13.58 -0.88 3.79
N VAL A 186 -13.42 0.05 4.73
CA VAL A 186 -12.23 0.91 4.84
C VAL A 186 -11.27 0.33 5.87
N ASN A 187 -10.09 -0.08 5.42
CA ASN A 187 -8.98 -0.44 6.29
C ASN A 187 -8.03 0.74 6.44
N TRP A 188 -7.45 0.89 7.62
CA TRP A 188 -6.57 2.01 7.96
C TRP A 188 -5.17 1.48 8.23
N ASN A 189 -4.26 1.71 7.29
CA ASN A 189 -2.90 1.18 7.33
C ASN A 189 -1.90 2.29 7.68
N PRO A 190 -0.96 2.06 8.61
CA PRO A 190 0.10 3.03 8.89
C PRO A 190 1.00 3.17 7.65
N VAL A 191 1.26 4.41 7.26
CA VAL A 191 2.18 4.73 6.16
C VAL A 191 3.02 5.94 6.54
N ILE A 192 4.20 6.07 5.95
CA ILE A 192 5.02 7.28 6.08
C ILE A 192 5.00 7.98 4.74
N VAL A 193 4.57 9.23 4.73
CA VAL A 193 4.47 10.04 3.52
C VAL A 193 5.50 11.16 3.61
N PRO A 194 6.35 11.36 2.59
CA PRO A 194 7.24 12.51 2.54
C PRO A 194 6.39 13.76 2.37
N GLU A 195 6.34 14.59 3.41
CA GLU A 195 5.55 15.83 3.43
C GLU A 195 6.30 16.89 4.24
N GLY A 196 6.17 18.15 3.84
CA GLY A 196 6.80 19.28 4.52
C GLY A 196 7.85 20.00 3.68
N SER A 197 8.44 21.04 4.27
CA SER A 197 9.51 21.81 3.64
C SER A 197 10.81 21.00 3.63
N SER A 198 11.55 21.10 2.54
CA SER A 198 12.87 20.46 2.46
C SER A 198 13.82 21.10 3.47
N VAL A 199 14.56 20.28 4.20
CA VAL A 199 15.56 20.68 5.18
C VAL A 199 16.97 20.36 4.65
N PRO A 200 17.96 21.23 4.89
CA PRO A 200 19.34 20.93 4.53
C PRO A 200 19.89 19.79 5.42
N VAL A 201 20.61 18.87 4.81
CA VAL A 201 21.27 17.75 5.49
C VAL A 201 22.68 17.54 4.94
N ASN A 202 23.63 17.28 5.83
CA ASN A 202 25.02 17.02 5.44
C ASN A 202 25.15 15.57 4.95
N SER A 203 25.75 15.37 3.77
CA SER A 203 26.06 14.04 3.23
C SER A 203 27.27 13.41 3.95
N THR A 204 28.24 14.21 4.34
CA THR A 204 29.50 13.82 4.98
C THR A 204 29.47 13.99 6.50
N SER A 205 30.30 13.24 7.23
CA SER A 205 30.50 13.42 8.68
C SER A 205 31.03 14.82 9.01
N SER A 206 30.61 15.39 10.15
CA SER A 206 31.20 16.64 10.66
C SER A 206 32.64 16.50 11.13
N PHE A 207 33.11 15.27 11.31
CA PHE A 207 34.47 14.93 11.72
C PHE A 207 35.37 14.56 10.54
N ALA A 208 34.84 14.61 9.31
CA ALA A 208 35.61 14.26 8.13
C ALA A 208 36.74 15.29 7.93
N GLU A 209 37.98 14.81 7.82
CA GLU A 209 39.17 15.65 7.73
C GLU A 209 40.13 15.13 6.66
N SER A 210 40.17 15.84 5.54
CA SER A 210 41.08 15.52 4.41
C SER A 210 42.57 15.47 4.79
N SER A 211 42.97 16.16 5.87
CA SER A 211 44.36 16.18 6.33
C SER A 211 44.80 14.82 6.89
N LEU A 212 43.89 13.93 7.28
CA LEU A 212 44.23 12.61 7.82
C LEU A 212 44.61 11.59 6.74
N TRP A 213 44.41 11.91 5.46
CA TRP A 213 44.70 11.00 4.35
C TRP A 213 46.16 10.56 4.31
N TYR A 214 47.11 11.44 4.63
CA TYR A 214 48.52 11.05 4.62
C TYR A 214 48.79 9.93 5.62
N GLN A 215 48.13 9.94 6.79
CA GLN A 215 48.26 8.90 7.82
C GLN A 215 47.69 7.56 7.34
N TYR A 216 46.61 7.60 6.54
CA TYR A 216 46.05 6.40 5.92
C TYR A 216 47.02 5.75 4.92
N THR A 217 47.73 6.56 4.12
CA THR A 217 48.69 6.07 3.12
C THR A 217 50.05 5.69 3.70
N ASP A 218 50.39 6.16 4.90
CA ASP A 218 51.68 5.89 5.53
C ASP A 218 51.76 4.42 5.99
N SER A 219 52.68 3.67 5.39
CA SER A 219 52.90 2.26 5.71
C SER A 219 53.33 2.03 7.17
N THR A 220 53.91 3.05 7.82
CA THR A 220 54.41 3.03 9.20
C THR A 220 53.28 3.12 10.23
N TYR A 221 52.14 3.71 9.89
CA TYR A 221 51.02 3.96 10.80
C TYR A 221 49.74 3.22 10.37
N PRO A 222 49.58 1.93 10.71
CA PRO A 222 48.37 1.18 10.38
C PRO A 222 47.14 1.59 11.20
N ASP A 223 47.29 2.46 12.20
CA ASP A 223 46.21 2.86 13.12
C ASP A 223 45.04 3.53 12.41
N GLU A 224 45.31 4.42 11.45
CA GLU A 224 44.26 5.11 10.69
C GLU A 224 43.50 4.12 9.80
N ARG A 225 44.20 3.20 9.13
CA ARG A 225 43.56 2.13 8.35
C ARG A 225 42.71 1.22 9.23
N ASN A 226 43.18 0.89 10.43
CA ASN A 226 42.44 0.13 11.43
C ASN A 226 41.18 0.86 11.91
N GLN A 227 41.25 2.18 12.08
CA GLN A 227 40.09 3.00 12.45
C GLN A 227 39.04 3.03 11.33
N VAL A 228 39.49 3.21 10.08
CA VAL A 228 38.62 3.13 8.89
C VAL A 228 37.97 1.74 8.80
N LEU A 229 38.72 0.66 8.97
CA LEU A 229 38.19 -0.72 8.97
C LEU A 229 37.10 -0.92 10.03
N LYS A 230 37.33 -0.47 11.27
CA LYS A 230 36.35 -0.58 12.37
C LYS A 230 35.09 0.24 12.08
N THR A 231 35.26 1.43 11.51
CA THR A 231 34.15 2.30 11.09
C THR A 231 33.35 1.65 9.97
N ALA A 232 34.03 1.08 8.97
CA ALA A 232 33.41 0.34 7.89
C ALA A 232 32.61 -0.86 8.40
N PHE A 233 33.17 -1.63 9.34
CA PHE A 233 32.48 -2.76 9.96
C PHE A 233 31.20 -2.31 10.71
N GLY A 234 31.29 -1.24 11.50
CA GLY A 234 30.12 -0.64 12.14
C GLY A 234 29.08 -0.18 11.11
N ALA A 235 29.53 0.37 9.98
CA ALA A 235 28.66 0.82 8.91
C ALA A 235 27.93 -0.34 8.20
N VAL A 236 28.62 -1.46 7.97
CA VAL A 236 28.01 -2.68 7.45
C VAL A 236 26.88 -3.16 8.36
N GLY A 237 27.14 -3.25 9.67
CA GLY A 237 26.13 -3.65 10.66
C GLY A 237 24.92 -2.71 10.68
N LEU A 238 25.13 -1.40 10.70
CA LEU A 238 24.03 -0.43 10.71
C LEU A 238 23.18 -0.47 9.43
N SER A 239 23.82 -0.58 8.26
CA SER A 239 23.12 -0.53 6.96
C SER A 239 22.31 -1.79 6.64
N TRP A 240 22.60 -2.93 7.27
CA TRP A 240 21.95 -4.23 6.98
C TRP A 240 21.40 -4.96 8.21
N SER A 241 21.37 -4.33 9.39
CA SER A 241 20.83 -4.94 10.62
C SER A 241 19.32 -5.23 10.60
N ASP A 242 18.54 -4.49 9.80
CA ASP A 242 17.09 -4.67 9.71
C ASP A 242 16.73 -5.76 8.69
N SER A 243 16.46 -6.97 9.18
CA SER A 243 16.07 -8.11 8.37
C SER A 243 14.71 -7.95 7.70
N SER A 244 13.86 -7.02 8.15
CA SER A 244 12.59 -6.71 7.47
C SER A 244 12.80 -5.96 6.16
N LEU A 245 13.99 -5.39 5.93
CA LEU A 245 14.37 -4.66 4.72
C LEU A 245 15.28 -5.47 3.78
N ALA A 246 15.55 -6.72 4.13
CA ALA A 246 16.30 -7.67 3.32
C ALA A 246 15.36 -8.81 2.86
N SER A 247 15.50 -9.22 1.61
CA SER A 247 14.80 -10.38 1.08
C SER A 247 15.41 -11.66 1.66
N ALA A 248 14.72 -12.79 1.52
CA ALA A 248 15.30 -14.10 1.84
C ALA A 248 16.59 -14.39 1.06
N ASN A 249 16.84 -13.67 -0.03
CA ASN A 249 18.04 -13.75 -0.86
C ASN A 249 19.08 -12.68 -0.48
N GLY A 250 18.98 -12.01 0.67
CA GLY A 250 19.94 -11.00 1.12
C GLY A 250 19.97 -9.71 0.29
N THR A 251 19.03 -9.53 -0.63
CA THR A 251 18.90 -8.30 -1.44
C THR A 251 17.99 -7.29 -0.75
N SER A 252 18.11 -6.00 -1.05
CA SER A 252 17.12 -5.03 -0.57
C SER A 252 15.72 -5.32 -1.14
N ILE A 253 14.68 -5.14 -0.33
CA ILE A 253 13.28 -5.17 -0.79
C ILE A 253 12.72 -3.77 -1.08
N THR A 254 13.39 -2.73 -0.59
CA THR A 254 12.91 -1.34 -0.66
C THR A 254 13.52 -0.55 -1.80
N GLY A 255 14.62 -1.01 -2.37
CA GLY A 255 15.39 -0.29 -3.38
C GLY A 255 16.41 -1.19 -4.08
N ASN A 256 17.47 -0.60 -4.60
CA ASN A 256 18.48 -1.34 -5.37
C ASN A 256 19.63 -1.93 -4.52
N GLY A 257 19.62 -1.70 -3.21
CA GLY A 257 20.66 -2.16 -2.29
C GLY A 257 21.91 -1.27 -2.23
N CYS A 258 21.93 -0.13 -2.94
CA CYS A 258 23.01 0.85 -2.86
C CYS A 258 22.71 1.78 -1.68
N ARG A 259 23.34 1.46 -0.53
CA ARG A 259 23.10 2.09 0.78
C ARG A 259 24.30 2.90 1.23
N HIS A 260 24.03 3.99 1.93
CA HIS A 260 25.04 4.83 2.56
C HIS A 260 24.60 5.24 3.96
N ILE A 261 25.58 5.46 4.84
CA ILE A 261 25.34 5.98 6.17
C ILE A 261 25.53 7.49 6.16
N VAL A 262 24.51 8.20 6.64
CA VAL A 262 24.50 9.64 6.80
C VAL A 262 24.42 10.01 8.28
N ASN A 263 24.69 11.29 8.58
CA ASN A 263 24.52 11.79 9.95
C ASN A 263 23.06 11.66 10.42
N ASN A 264 22.89 11.51 11.74
CA ASN A 264 21.56 11.55 12.34
C ASN A 264 21.03 12.99 12.36
N ASN A 265 20.33 13.37 11.30
CA ASN A 265 19.73 14.70 11.14
C ASN A 265 18.33 14.81 11.77
N GLY A 266 17.93 13.85 12.62
CA GLY A 266 16.59 13.79 13.20
C GLY A 266 15.49 13.36 12.23
N LEU A 267 15.86 12.90 11.03
CA LEU A 267 14.93 12.38 10.03
C LEU A 267 14.55 10.93 10.34
N LYS A 268 13.31 10.56 10.01
CA LYS A 268 12.78 9.22 10.25
C LYS A 268 12.90 8.35 9.00
N ALA A 269 12.85 7.04 9.19
CA ALA A 269 12.63 6.10 8.09
C ALA A 269 11.42 6.54 7.25
N GLY A 270 11.50 6.43 5.92
CA GLY A 270 10.49 6.91 4.98
C GLY A 270 10.64 8.37 4.54
N SER A 271 11.53 9.16 5.16
CA SER A 271 11.95 10.46 4.63
C SER A 271 12.66 10.29 3.28
N LEU A 272 12.67 11.33 2.45
CA LEU A 272 13.36 11.33 1.15
C LEU A 272 14.52 12.32 1.16
N GLN A 273 15.63 11.98 0.54
CA GLN A 273 16.79 12.84 0.30
C GLN A 273 17.03 12.93 -1.20
N TYR A 274 17.42 14.10 -1.69
CA TYR A 274 17.58 14.36 -3.11
C TYR A 274 19.05 14.59 -3.48
N ASN A 275 19.40 14.20 -4.72
CA ASN A 275 20.71 14.42 -5.34
C ASN A 275 21.87 13.97 -4.44
N THR A 276 21.81 12.73 -3.97
CA THR A 276 22.81 12.19 -3.04
C THR A 276 23.72 11.20 -3.75
N THR A 277 25.02 11.31 -3.51
CA THR A 277 26.02 10.36 -3.98
C THR A 277 26.04 9.13 -3.07
N LEU A 278 25.91 7.94 -3.65
CA LEU A 278 25.85 6.68 -2.91
C LEU A 278 26.83 5.67 -3.53
N PRO A 279 27.56 4.87 -2.72
CA PRO A 279 28.32 3.76 -3.26
C PRO A 279 27.36 2.72 -3.83
N CYS A 280 27.75 2.09 -4.93
CA CYS A 280 26.90 1.14 -5.62
C CYS A 280 27.72 0.06 -6.32
N ILE A 281 27.19 -1.16 -6.35
CA ILE A 281 27.83 -2.31 -6.99
C ILE A 281 26.77 -3.21 -7.63
N ARG A 282 27.02 -3.59 -8.88
CA ARG A 282 26.19 -4.49 -9.68
C ARG A 282 27.01 -5.70 -10.10
N PHE A 283 26.58 -6.88 -9.66
CA PHE A 283 27.14 -8.15 -10.11
C PHE A 283 26.58 -8.51 -11.48
N HIS A 284 27.45 -9.02 -12.33
CA HIS A 284 27.10 -9.60 -13.62
C HIS A 284 27.14 -11.12 -13.55
N ASP A 285 28.18 -11.69 -12.92
CA ASP A 285 28.37 -13.14 -12.82
C ASP A 285 29.32 -13.55 -11.67
N ILE A 286 29.15 -14.78 -11.18
CA ILE A 286 30.09 -15.48 -10.30
C ILE A 286 30.34 -16.87 -10.87
N THR A 287 31.54 -17.10 -11.38
CA THR A 287 31.93 -18.41 -11.92
C THR A 287 32.87 -19.11 -10.96
N TRP A 288 32.37 -20.09 -10.23
CA TRP A 288 33.18 -20.95 -9.36
C TRP A 288 34.04 -21.90 -10.18
N ALA A 289 35.29 -22.12 -9.74
CA ALA A 289 36.16 -23.11 -10.32
C ALA A 289 35.56 -24.51 -10.14
N THR A 290 35.55 -25.30 -11.20
CA THR A 290 35.06 -26.70 -11.24
C THR A 290 36.20 -27.71 -11.38
N SER A 291 37.41 -27.22 -11.62
CA SER A 291 38.63 -28.00 -11.68
C SER A 291 39.84 -27.16 -11.26
N GLU A 292 40.95 -27.80 -10.92
CA GLU A 292 42.17 -27.13 -10.44
C GLU A 292 42.82 -26.23 -11.51
N ASP A 293 42.77 -26.64 -12.78
CA ASP A 293 43.31 -25.89 -13.92
C ASP A 293 42.59 -24.54 -14.16
N GLN A 294 41.37 -24.38 -13.63
CA GLN A 294 40.64 -23.12 -13.67
C GLN A 294 41.10 -22.13 -12.60
N ILE A 295 41.92 -22.56 -11.63
CA ILE A 295 42.46 -21.70 -10.56
C ILE A 295 43.82 -21.16 -11.01
N PRO A 296 43.97 -19.84 -11.25
CA PRO A 296 45.26 -19.27 -11.60
C PRO A 296 46.28 -19.49 -10.48
N ALA A 297 47.51 -19.87 -10.82
CA ALA A 297 48.58 -20.06 -9.83
C ALA A 297 48.86 -18.80 -8.99
N SER A 298 48.55 -17.61 -9.53
CA SER A 298 48.65 -16.36 -8.78
C SER A 298 47.66 -16.29 -7.62
N TYR A 299 46.47 -16.89 -7.73
CA TYR A 299 45.43 -16.82 -6.70
C TYR A 299 45.87 -17.48 -5.41
N THR A 300 46.42 -18.70 -5.51
CA THR A 300 46.92 -19.42 -4.34
C THR A 300 48.10 -18.69 -3.70
N SER A 301 49.03 -18.16 -4.51
CA SER A 301 50.15 -17.38 -3.97
C SER A 301 49.71 -16.10 -3.26
N THR A 302 48.68 -15.40 -3.76
CA THR A 302 48.19 -14.15 -3.18
C THR A 302 47.36 -14.39 -1.92
N VAL A 303 46.48 -15.38 -1.93
CA VAL A 303 45.55 -15.68 -0.83
C VAL A 303 46.26 -16.18 0.42
N PHE A 304 47.34 -16.94 0.25
CA PHE A 304 48.11 -17.51 1.35
C PHE A 304 49.32 -16.64 1.77
N GLN A 305 49.38 -15.40 1.28
CA GLN A 305 50.38 -14.42 1.69
C GLN A 305 49.71 -13.27 2.44
N LYS A 306 50.43 -12.65 3.38
CA LYS A 306 49.97 -11.44 4.10
C LYS A 306 49.80 -10.20 3.20
N ALA A 307 49.96 -10.34 1.89
CA ALA A 307 49.93 -9.24 0.93
C ALA A 307 48.53 -8.64 0.70
N LEU A 308 47.46 -9.29 1.20
CA LEU A 308 46.08 -8.81 1.05
C LEU A 308 45.59 -7.92 2.19
N SER A 309 46.21 -7.98 3.38
CA SER A 309 45.83 -7.08 4.49
C SER A 309 46.48 -5.74 4.31
N ILE A 310 45.70 -4.66 4.43
CA ILE A 310 46.26 -3.31 4.52
C ILE A 310 46.40 -2.86 5.97
N VAL A 311 45.71 -3.49 6.92
CA VAL A 311 45.80 -3.17 8.36
C VAL A 311 46.86 -3.98 9.12
N ASN A 312 47.64 -4.78 8.41
CA ASN A 312 48.66 -5.70 8.96
C ASN A 312 48.06 -6.73 9.93
N ASP A 313 46.77 -7.04 9.77
CA ASP A 313 46.17 -8.22 10.37
C ASP A 313 46.57 -9.45 9.54
N SER A 314 46.57 -10.64 10.12
CA SER A 314 46.86 -11.85 9.35
C SER A 314 45.66 -12.21 8.48
N THR A 315 45.43 -11.51 7.37
CA THR A 315 44.45 -11.89 6.34
C THR A 315 44.84 -13.10 5.53
N ASP A 316 45.94 -13.77 5.91
CA ASP A 316 46.20 -15.11 5.42
C ASP A 316 44.99 -15.98 5.78
N LEU A 317 44.22 -16.30 4.75
CA LEU A 317 43.03 -17.13 4.81
C LEU A 317 43.32 -18.52 5.39
N SER A 318 44.59 -18.91 5.51
CA SER A 318 45.04 -20.12 6.21
C SER A 318 44.79 -20.10 7.72
N HIS A 319 44.67 -18.93 8.33
CA HIS A 319 44.46 -18.80 9.78
C HIS A 319 42.98 -18.81 10.20
N TYR A 320 42.06 -18.74 9.26
CA TYR A 320 40.63 -18.75 9.54
C TYR A 320 40.06 -20.16 9.42
N ASN A 321 39.57 -20.69 10.53
CA ASN A 321 39.08 -22.07 10.62
C ASN A 321 37.56 -22.19 10.46
N GLU A 322 36.82 -21.09 10.50
CA GLU A 322 35.36 -21.11 10.41
C GLU A 322 34.88 -21.00 8.95
N PRO A 323 33.83 -21.73 8.55
CA PRO A 323 33.22 -21.55 7.23
C PRO A 323 32.67 -20.13 7.03
N GLY A 324 32.93 -19.54 5.86
CA GLY A 324 32.33 -18.28 5.45
C GLY A 324 33.32 -17.15 5.23
N HIS A 325 34.51 -17.21 5.81
CA HIS A 325 35.53 -16.19 5.53
C HIS A 325 35.86 -16.16 4.04
N ALA A 326 35.81 -14.97 3.46
CA ALA A 326 36.08 -14.78 2.05
C ALA A 326 36.91 -13.53 1.83
N VAL A 327 37.72 -13.53 0.77
CA VAL A 327 38.44 -12.33 0.31
C VAL A 327 38.23 -12.16 -1.18
N LEU A 328 37.96 -10.91 -1.58
CA LEU A 328 37.91 -10.49 -2.98
C LEU A 328 39.21 -9.73 -3.29
N PHE A 329 39.87 -10.09 -4.39
CA PHE A 329 41.18 -9.54 -4.71
C PHE A 329 41.47 -9.49 -6.22
N ASN A 330 42.42 -8.64 -6.60
CA ASN A 330 43.00 -8.64 -7.94
C ASN A 330 44.52 -8.87 -7.81
N PRO A 331 45.06 -10.01 -8.27
CA PRO A 331 46.48 -10.32 -8.10
C PRO A 331 47.41 -9.35 -8.84
N ASN A 332 46.89 -8.60 -9.83
CA ASN A 332 47.67 -7.65 -10.61
C ASN A 332 47.64 -6.22 -10.03
N VAL A 333 46.75 -5.94 -9.07
CA VAL A 333 46.53 -4.60 -8.50
C VAL A 333 46.43 -4.72 -6.99
N LEU A 334 47.56 -5.10 -6.38
CA LEU A 334 47.69 -5.16 -4.92
C LEU A 334 47.90 -3.75 -4.35
N TRP A 335 47.55 -3.58 -3.08
CA TRP A 335 47.78 -2.33 -2.38
C TRP A 335 49.30 -2.07 -2.30
N ASN A 336 49.70 -0.88 -2.74
CA ASN A 336 51.08 -0.43 -2.67
C ASN A 336 51.07 1.02 -2.17
N PRO A 337 51.34 1.25 -0.88
CA PRO A 337 51.27 2.59 -0.32
C PRO A 337 52.31 3.49 -0.98
N VAL A 338 51.83 4.57 -1.61
CA VAL A 338 52.66 5.71 -1.98
C VAL A 338 52.26 6.83 -1.05
N GLU A 339 53.13 7.20 -0.12
CA GLU A 339 52.89 8.30 0.81
C GLU A 339 52.53 9.56 0.01
N THR A 340 51.30 10.04 0.18
CA THR A 340 50.82 11.21 -0.54
C THR A 340 49.76 11.96 0.26
N ASN A 341 49.80 13.29 0.14
CA ASN A 341 48.77 14.17 0.68
C ASN A 341 47.61 14.38 -0.31
N SER A 342 47.73 13.88 -1.54
CA SER A 342 46.67 14.01 -2.54
C SER A 342 45.74 12.81 -2.51
N PHE A 343 44.44 13.06 -2.60
CA PHE A 343 43.45 12.00 -2.80
C PHE A 343 43.72 11.20 -4.11
N PRO A 344 43.32 9.92 -4.13
CA PRO A 344 43.44 9.10 -5.32
C PRO A 344 42.59 9.65 -6.46
N VAL A 345 43.00 9.35 -7.70
CA VAL A 345 42.24 9.74 -8.89
C VAL A 345 40.92 8.98 -8.90
N ALA A 346 39.81 9.71 -9.08
CA ALA A 346 38.48 9.13 -9.14
C ALA A 346 38.38 8.06 -10.22
N ASN A 347 37.96 6.85 -9.86
CA ASN A 347 37.76 5.75 -10.78
C ASN A 347 36.46 4.97 -10.52
N SER A 348 36.01 4.28 -11.56
CA SER A 348 34.98 3.25 -11.46
C SER A 348 35.61 1.93 -11.91
N PHE A 349 35.11 0.82 -11.38
CA PHE A 349 35.60 -0.50 -11.74
C PHE A 349 34.56 -1.23 -12.58
N THR A 350 35.00 -1.83 -13.67
CA THR A 350 34.23 -2.83 -14.41
C THR A 350 35.20 -3.90 -14.86
N GLY A 351 35.00 -5.12 -14.40
CA GLY A 351 35.90 -6.21 -14.71
C GLY A 351 35.68 -7.40 -13.79
N THR A 352 36.69 -8.25 -13.75
CA THR A 352 36.67 -9.52 -13.02
C THR A 352 37.71 -9.50 -11.90
N MET A 353 37.32 -9.94 -10.71
CA MET A 353 38.21 -10.14 -9.57
C MET A 353 38.17 -11.60 -9.10
N GLY A 354 39.25 -12.03 -8.45
CA GLY A 354 39.31 -13.34 -7.80
C GLY A 354 38.62 -13.32 -6.45
N LEU A 355 37.92 -14.39 -6.13
CA LEU A 355 37.30 -14.63 -4.84
C LEU A 355 37.84 -15.95 -4.29
N ALA A 356 38.25 -15.95 -3.03
CA ALA A 356 38.52 -17.16 -2.27
C ALA A 356 37.60 -17.22 -1.06
N LEU A 357 37.04 -18.40 -0.77
CA LEU A 357 36.09 -18.64 0.33
C LEU A 357 36.54 -19.87 1.13
N VAL A 358 36.57 -19.75 2.45
CA VAL A 358 36.73 -20.89 3.38
C VAL A 358 35.41 -21.64 3.47
N LEU A 359 35.41 -22.89 3.02
CA LEU A 359 34.25 -23.76 3.07
C LEU A 359 34.20 -24.58 4.36
N ALA A 360 35.35 -25.09 4.81
CA ALA A 360 35.48 -25.93 5.99
C ALA A 360 36.93 -26.01 6.46
N HIS A 361 37.13 -26.44 7.70
CA HIS A 361 38.43 -26.81 8.24
C HIS A 361 38.43 -28.30 8.62
N THR A 362 38.93 -29.13 7.71
CA THR A 362 39.09 -30.57 7.85
C THR A 362 40.26 -31.09 7.01
N TYR A 363 41.03 -32.04 7.55
CA TYR A 363 42.19 -32.64 6.85
C TYR A 363 41.81 -33.42 5.58
N ASP A 364 40.53 -33.75 5.36
CA ASP A 364 40.05 -34.37 4.13
C ASP A 364 38.83 -33.62 3.57
N CYS A 365 39.10 -32.73 2.63
CA CYS A 365 38.09 -31.91 1.97
C CYS A 365 37.17 -32.70 1.01
N LYS A 366 37.30 -34.02 0.90
CA LYS A 366 36.47 -34.85 0.02
C LYS A 366 35.56 -35.80 0.79
N SER A 367 36.03 -36.38 1.90
CA SER A 367 35.30 -37.44 2.60
C SER A 367 34.77 -37.07 3.99
N SER A 368 35.37 -36.08 4.67
CA SER A 368 35.04 -35.76 6.07
C SER A 368 34.27 -34.46 6.28
N MET A 369 33.75 -33.84 5.22
CA MET A 369 32.94 -32.64 5.36
C MET A 369 31.52 -32.99 5.80
N GLY A 370 31.18 -32.66 7.05
CA GLY A 370 29.82 -32.75 7.56
C GLY A 370 28.91 -31.64 7.02
N VAL A 371 27.68 -31.61 7.52
CA VAL A 371 26.77 -30.47 7.32
C VAL A 371 27.32 -29.24 8.05
N ASN A 372 27.42 -28.10 7.37
CA ASN A 372 27.87 -26.84 7.95
C ASN A 372 26.90 -25.69 7.62
N ASN A 373 27.32 -24.44 7.85
CA ASN A 373 26.52 -23.24 7.56
C ASN A 373 26.08 -23.14 6.10
N PHE A 374 26.82 -23.74 5.18
CA PHE A 374 26.48 -23.79 3.76
C PHE A 374 25.56 -24.96 3.42
N GLY A 375 25.39 -25.97 4.27
CA GLY A 375 24.55 -27.14 4.00
C GLY A 375 25.37 -28.41 3.96
N ASN A 376 24.93 -29.40 3.19
CA ASN A 376 25.67 -30.64 3.00
C ASN A 376 26.73 -30.49 1.90
N VAL A 377 27.89 -29.98 2.28
CA VAL A 377 29.04 -29.74 1.39
C VAL A 377 29.71 -31.01 0.87
N ALA A 378 29.52 -32.18 1.52
CA ALA A 378 29.98 -33.45 0.98
C ALA A 378 29.12 -33.97 -0.19
N ASN A 379 27.93 -33.39 -0.41
CA ASN A 379 27.10 -33.77 -1.53
C ASN A 379 27.59 -33.09 -2.82
N THR A 380 28.38 -33.81 -3.61
CA THR A 380 28.94 -33.34 -4.89
C THR A 380 27.89 -32.95 -5.93
N THR A 381 26.64 -33.39 -5.81
CA THR A 381 25.56 -32.91 -6.69
C THR A 381 25.05 -31.53 -6.29
N ALA A 382 25.15 -31.17 -5.00
CA ALA A 382 24.78 -29.85 -4.49
C ALA A 382 25.94 -28.85 -4.60
N TYR A 383 27.19 -29.35 -4.57
CA TYR A 383 28.41 -28.57 -4.70
C TYR A 383 29.30 -29.10 -5.83
N PRO A 384 29.04 -28.72 -7.09
CA PRO A 384 29.88 -29.12 -8.21
C PRO A 384 31.24 -28.41 -8.27
N GLN A 385 31.51 -27.47 -7.35
CA GLN A 385 32.73 -26.68 -7.33
C GLN A 385 33.95 -27.52 -6.91
N TYR A 386 35.13 -27.18 -7.44
CA TYR A 386 36.39 -27.77 -7.03
C TYR A 386 36.80 -27.26 -5.65
N ILE A 387 36.98 -28.20 -4.72
CA ILE A 387 37.38 -27.90 -3.36
C ILE A 387 38.90 -28.04 -3.26
N TYR A 388 39.56 -26.89 -3.13
CA TYR A 388 41.01 -26.80 -3.03
C TYR A 388 41.44 -27.01 -1.59
N GLN A 389 42.37 -27.94 -1.36
CA GLN A 389 42.90 -28.25 -0.03
C GLN A 389 44.31 -27.66 0.14
N TRP A 390 44.53 -26.95 1.25
CA TRP A 390 45.87 -26.44 1.62
C TRP A 390 46.42 -27.09 2.90
N ALA A 391 47.73 -26.93 3.12
CA ALA A 391 48.59 -27.67 4.06
C ALA A 391 48.16 -27.73 5.54
N LEU A 392 47.11 -27.01 5.93
CA LEU A 392 46.57 -26.98 7.30
C LEU A 392 45.16 -27.60 7.43
N GLY A 393 44.68 -28.29 6.39
CA GLY A 393 43.33 -28.87 6.40
C GLY A 393 42.23 -27.83 6.21
N THR A 394 42.53 -26.63 5.70
CA THR A 394 41.47 -25.69 5.30
C THR A 394 41.07 -25.96 3.86
N CYS A 395 39.76 -26.02 3.63
CA CYS A 395 39.12 -26.30 2.35
C CYS A 395 38.61 -24.99 1.75
N TYR A 396 39.04 -24.69 0.53
CA TYR A 396 38.75 -23.44 -0.15
C TYR A 396 37.91 -23.66 -1.40
N LEU A 397 37.08 -22.67 -1.72
CA LEU A 397 36.48 -22.49 -3.02
C LEU A 397 37.06 -21.24 -3.66
N PHE A 398 37.32 -21.31 -4.97
CA PHE A 398 37.76 -20.16 -5.75
C PHE A 398 36.71 -19.82 -6.81
N ALA A 399 36.54 -18.53 -7.07
CA ALA A 399 35.67 -18.04 -8.14
C ALA A 399 36.23 -16.80 -8.80
N ASN A 400 35.73 -16.53 -10.01
CA ASN A 400 35.88 -15.25 -10.68
C ASN A 400 34.56 -14.49 -10.55
N VAL A 401 34.62 -13.28 -10.02
CA VAL A 401 33.46 -12.41 -9.81
C VAL A 401 33.54 -11.26 -10.81
N THR A 402 32.55 -11.16 -11.69
CA THR A 402 32.47 -10.09 -12.69
C THR A 402 31.41 -9.08 -12.26
N PHE A 403 31.80 -7.83 -12.10
CA PHE A 403 30.91 -6.78 -11.59
C PHE A 403 31.33 -5.38 -12.05
N THR A 404 30.41 -4.44 -11.87
CA THR A 404 30.64 -2.99 -12.01
C THR A 404 30.40 -2.32 -10.67
N ALA A 405 31.29 -1.40 -10.29
CA ALA A 405 31.23 -0.71 -9.01
C ALA A 405 31.78 0.72 -9.11
N GLY A 406 31.25 1.59 -8.27
CA GLY A 406 31.57 3.01 -8.20
C GLY A 406 30.53 3.70 -7.33
N VAL A 407 30.19 4.94 -7.69
CA VAL A 407 29.09 5.67 -7.04
C VAL A 407 27.95 5.93 -8.01
N THR A 408 26.78 6.22 -7.48
CA THR A 408 25.62 6.71 -8.25
C THR A 408 25.17 8.04 -7.67
N SER A 409 24.74 8.95 -8.54
CA SER A 409 24.05 10.18 -8.13
C SER A 409 22.56 9.89 -8.12
N SER A 410 22.04 9.56 -6.93
CA SER A 410 20.63 9.24 -6.74
C SER A 410 19.80 10.51 -6.74
N ALA A 411 18.86 10.61 -7.69
CA ALA A 411 17.91 11.70 -7.72
C ALA A 411 16.99 11.68 -6.48
N VAL A 412 16.62 10.49 -6.01
CA VAL A 412 15.79 10.28 -4.81
C VAL A 412 16.30 9.07 -4.04
N SER A 413 16.83 9.33 -2.86
CA SER A 413 17.21 8.34 -1.87
C SER A 413 16.19 8.30 -0.74
N LYS A 414 15.88 7.12 -0.23
CA LYS A 414 14.93 6.94 0.87
C LYS A 414 15.68 6.61 2.16
N TYR A 415 15.33 7.28 3.25
CA TYR A 415 15.78 6.90 4.57
C TYR A 415 15.16 5.55 4.96
N LEU A 416 15.99 4.55 5.19
CA LEU A 416 15.60 3.26 5.75
C LEU A 416 15.60 3.29 7.28
N SER A 417 16.53 4.07 7.84
CA SER A 417 16.61 4.39 9.27
C SER A 417 17.07 5.85 9.41
N PRO A 418 17.13 6.44 10.61
CA PRO A 418 17.61 7.82 10.78
C PRO A 418 19.02 8.12 10.26
N VAL A 419 19.82 7.08 10.00
CA VAL A 419 21.22 7.18 9.58
C VAL A 419 21.53 6.40 8.30
N VAL A 420 20.56 5.70 7.71
CA VAL A 420 20.79 4.88 6.51
C VAL A 420 19.85 5.34 5.40
N ILE A 421 20.42 5.63 4.23
CA ILE A 421 19.68 5.97 3.02
C ILE A 421 19.97 4.96 1.92
N GLU A 422 19.01 4.79 1.02
CA GLU A 422 19.10 3.85 -0.11
C GLU A 422 18.56 4.47 -1.41
N ASP A 423 19.28 4.25 -2.51
CA ASP A 423 18.83 4.63 -3.85
C ASP A 423 17.58 3.83 -4.27
N GLN A 424 16.59 4.55 -4.79
CA GLN A 424 15.33 3.98 -5.27
C GLN A 424 15.35 3.68 -6.78
N THR A 425 16.42 4.03 -7.49
CA THR A 425 16.59 3.77 -8.92
C THR A 425 16.83 2.27 -9.16
N PRO A 426 16.06 1.59 -10.03
CA PRO A 426 16.31 0.19 -10.36
C PRO A 426 17.78 -0.05 -10.78
N ILE A 427 18.40 -1.12 -10.27
CA ILE A 427 19.85 -1.37 -10.44
C ILE A 427 20.29 -1.47 -11.91
N ASP A 428 19.37 -1.84 -12.81
CA ASP A 428 19.58 -1.91 -14.26
C ASP A 428 19.69 -0.52 -14.91
N LYS A 429 19.15 0.52 -14.26
CA LYS A 429 19.12 1.91 -14.72
C LYS A 429 20.11 2.81 -13.99
N VAL A 430 20.84 2.28 -13.00
CA VAL A 430 21.85 3.02 -12.27
C VAL A 430 23.00 3.40 -13.21
N VAL A 431 23.40 4.67 -13.15
CA VAL A 431 24.58 5.19 -13.86
C VAL A 431 25.75 5.23 -12.89
N PHE A 432 26.73 4.36 -13.12
CA PHE A 432 27.94 4.30 -12.31
C PHE A 432 28.89 5.44 -12.70
N GLN A 433 29.33 6.18 -11.69
CA GLN A 433 30.25 7.29 -11.80
C GLN A 433 31.56 6.99 -11.07
N PRO A 434 32.69 7.54 -11.53
CA PRO A 434 33.97 7.43 -10.84
C PRO A 434 33.94 8.09 -9.45
N SER A 435 34.68 7.51 -8.50
CA SER A 435 34.90 8.06 -7.16
C SER A 435 36.34 7.79 -6.71
N PRO A 436 36.99 8.72 -5.97
CA PRO A 436 38.32 8.50 -5.39
C PRO A 436 38.39 7.23 -4.52
N TRP A 437 37.30 6.94 -3.80
CA TRP A 437 37.29 5.88 -2.81
C TRP A 437 37.00 4.49 -3.36
N THR A 438 36.68 4.36 -4.66
CA THR A 438 36.30 3.06 -5.25
C THR A 438 37.43 2.04 -5.14
N GLN A 439 38.66 2.39 -5.56
CA GLN A 439 39.80 1.47 -5.51
C GLN A 439 40.25 1.17 -4.08
N GLU A 440 40.32 2.20 -3.23
CA GLU A 440 40.68 2.07 -1.82
C GLU A 440 39.71 1.14 -1.08
N SER A 441 38.42 1.21 -1.43
CA SER A 441 37.41 0.29 -0.88
C SER A 441 37.72 -1.16 -1.22
N PHE A 442 38.19 -1.46 -2.44
CA PHE A 442 38.57 -2.83 -2.82
C PHE A 442 39.81 -3.32 -2.09
N TRP A 443 40.78 -2.45 -1.82
CA TRP A 443 41.95 -2.83 -1.04
C TRP A 443 41.61 -3.09 0.44
N LEU A 444 40.57 -2.45 0.97
CA LEU A 444 40.05 -2.70 2.32
C LEU A 444 39.12 -3.94 2.40
N LEU A 445 38.60 -4.44 1.28
CA LEU A 445 37.63 -5.55 1.26
C LEU A 445 38.14 -6.85 1.92
N PRO A 446 39.37 -7.33 1.68
CA PRO A 446 39.85 -8.57 2.29
C PRO A 446 39.73 -8.55 3.82
N ASP A 447 40.19 -7.45 4.46
CA ASP A 447 40.11 -7.26 5.91
C ASP A 447 38.66 -7.13 6.40
N LEU A 448 37.82 -6.40 5.65
CA LEU A 448 36.44 -6.13 6.05
C LEU A 448 35.53 -7.36 5.86
N MET A 449 35.68 -8.09 4.77
CA MET A 449 34.87 -9.29 4.49
C MET A 449 35.15 -10.40 5.51
N THR A 450 36.41 -10.62 5.89
CA THR A 450 36.76 -11.59 6.95
C THR A 450 36.19 -11.18 8.29
N THR A 451 36.25 -9.88 8.63
CA THR A 451 35.68 -9.32 9.87
C THR A 451 34.16 -9.45 9.91
N VAL A 452 33.47 -9.13 8.80
CA VAL A 452 32.00 -9.27 8.69
C VAL A 452 31.58 -10.73 8.80
N ALA A 453 32.30 -11.65 8.12
CA ALA A 453 32.05 -13.08 8.22
C ALA A 453 32.26 -13.61 9.64
N LEU A 454 33.35 -13.20 10.31
CA LEU A 454 33.67 -13.59 11.69
C LEU A 454 32.59 -13.15 12.67
N ALA A 455 32.14 -11.89 12.55
CA ALA A 455 31.14 -11.35 13.46
C ALA A 455 29.73 -11.85 13.18
N ASN A 456 29.47 -12.36 11.97
CA ASN A 456 28.15 -12.80 11.51
C ASN A 456 27.03 -11.78 11.78
N SER A 457 27.34 -10.49 11.63
CA SER A 457 26.48 -9.38 12.09
C SER A 457 25.41 -8.96 11.09
N THR A 458 25.44 -9.50 9.87
CA THR A 458 24.64 -9.05 8.73
C THR A 458 23.54 -10.02 8.30
N GLN A 459 23.39 -11.15 9.02
CA GLN A 459 22.37 -12.18 8.77
C GLN A 459 22.32 -12.65 7.30
N ILE A 460 23.46 -12.65 6.60
CA ILE A 460 23.53 -13.09 5.20
C ILE A 460 23.16 -14.58 5.15
N PRO A 461 22.19 -14.99 4.32
CA PRO A 461 21.82 -16.40 4.20
C PRO A 461 23.00 -17.20 3.62
N THR A 462 23.31 -18.35 4.23
CA THR A 462 24.43 -19.23 3.83
C THR A 462 24.00 -20.61 3.31
N TRP A 463 22.80 -21.08 3.66
CA TRP A 463 22.32 -22.43 3.34
C TRP A 463 22.01 -22.66 1.84
N TYR A 464 22.83 -23.47 1.16
CA TYR A 464 22.78 -23.82 -0.26
C TYR A 464 22.74 -22.62 -1.22
N ASN A 465 23.39 -21.52 -0.87
CA ASN A 465 23.31 -20.28 -1.64
C ASN A 465 24.64 -19.50 -1.67
N LEU A 466 25.72 -20.18 -2.08
CA LEU A 466 27.08 -19.61 -2.20
C LEU A 466 27.12 -18.28 -2.96
N ASP A 467 26.44 -18.20 -4.11
CA ASP A 467 26.44 -16.99 -4.94
C ASP A 467 25.81 -15.82 -4.20
N ILE A 468 24.67 -16.05 -3.57
CA ILE A 468 23.95 -15.02 -2.80
C ILE A 468 24.79 -14.58 -1.60
N TYR A 469 25.43 -15.53 -0.91
CA TYR A 469 26.33 -15.23 0.19
C TYR A 469 27.48 -14.34 -0.26
N ALA A 470 28.21 -14.74 -1.30
CA ALA A 470 29.35 -14.00 -1.84
C ALA A 470 28.94 -12.60 -2.34
N GLN A 471 27.85 -12.50 -3.11
CA GLN A 471 27.36 -11.20 -3.60
C GLN A 471 26.97 -10.28 -2.45
N SER A 472 26.29 -10.80 -1.44
CA SER A 472 25.84 -10.01 -0.29
C SER A 472 27.04 -9.56 0.55
N LEU A 473 27.98 -10.46 0.85
CA LEU A 473 29.18 -10.12 1.60
C LEU A 473 30.01 -9.06 0.88
N ILE A 474 30.31 -9.25 -0.41
CA ILE A 474 31.07 -8.29 -1.22
C ILE A 474 30.32 -6.95 -1.28
N ARG A 475 29.01 -6.96 -1.53
CA ARG A 475 28.21 -5.73 -1.61
C ARG A 475 28.27 -4.96 -0.31
N GLN A 476 27.91 -5.60 0.79
CA GLN A 476 27.82 -4.94 2.08
C GLN A 476 29.18 -4.37 2.49
N SER A 477 30.25 -5.17 2.37
CA SER A 477 31.61 -4.73 2.65
C SER A 477 32.04 -3.57 1.74
N TYR A 478 31.74 -3.58 0.44
CA TYR A 478 32.09 -2.48 -0.46
C TYR A 478 31.40 -1.16 -0.07
N LEU A 479 30.10 -1.22 0.21
CA LEU A 479 29.32 -0.06 0.64
C LEU A 479 29.82 0.50 1.98
N GLY A 480 30.16 -0.39 2.92
CA GLY A 480 30.71 -0.01 4.22
C GLY A 480 32.12 0.59 4.13
N ALA A 481 33.00 -0.03 3.33
CA ALA A 481 34.35 0.46 3.08
C ALA A 481 34.31 1.86 2.44
N TRP A 482 33.57 2.02 1.34
CA TRP A 482 33.41 3.32 0.68
C TRP A 482 32.80 4.35 1.62
N GLY A 483 31.75 3.96 2.35
CA GLY A 483 31.09 4.84 3.31
C GLY A 483 32.02 5.33 4.41
N SER A 484 32.89 4.47 4.93
CA SER A 484 33.88 4.85 5.93
C SER A 484 34.93 5.83 5.37
N LEU A 485 35.44 5.59 4.16
CA LEU A 485 36.41 6.48 3.52
C LEU A 485 35.80 7.87 3.25
N HIS A 486 34.58 7.90 2.73
CA HIS A 486 33.79 9.11 2.52
C HIS A 486 33.56 9.88 3.83
N GLN A 487 33.19 9.17 4.91
CA GLN A 487 32.95 9.80 6.21
C GLN A 487 34.21 10.27 6.93
N THR A 488 35.38 9.67 6.67
CA THR A 488 36.63 10.04 7.33
C THR A 488 37.37 11.15 6.59
N PHE A 489 37.41 11.12 5.25
CA PHE A 489 38.33 11.97 4.50
C PHE A 489 37.68 13.07 3.67
N ASP A 490 36.40 12.97 3.27
CA ASP A 490 35.79 14.01 2.43
C ASP A 490 35.58 15.33 3.17
N GLN A 491 35.42 16.43 2.43
CA GLN A 491 35.20 17.74 3.03
C GLN A 491 33.76 17.88 3.52
N ALA A 492 33.57 18.38 4.75
CA ALA A 492 32.29 18.55 5.43
C ALA A 492 31.31 19.59 4.80
N THR A 493 31.43 19.90 3.50
CA THR A 493 30.76 21.06 2.87
C THR A 493 29.61 20.71 1.94
N GLU A 494 29.42 19.43 1.58
CA GLU A 494 28.32 19.04 0.71
C GLU A 494 26.97 19.03 1.48
N VAL A 495 26.16 20.05 1.21
CA VAL A 495 24.78 20.15 1.71
C VAL A 495 23.83 19.58 0.66
N SER A 496 23.08 18.57 1.06
CA SER A 496 21.95 18.03 0.29
C SER A 496 20.63 18.41 0.96
N PHE A 497 19.51 18.08 0.32
CA PHE A 497 18.18 18.42 0.84
C PHE A 497 17.35 17.17 1.07
N ALA A 498 16.57 17.17 2.15
CA ALA A 498 15.68 16.07 2.49
C ALA A 498 14.27 16.58 2.83
N THR A 499 13.25 15.82 2.41
CA THR A 499 11.86 16.00 2.84
C THR A 499 11.57 15.03 3.99
N PRO A 500 11.21 15.53 5.18
CA PRO A 500 10.84 14.68 6.31
C PRO A 500 9.67 13.74 5.99
N GLY A 501 9.76 12.51 6.49
CA GLY A 501 8.65 11.56 6.48
C GLY A 501 7.70 11.81 7.65
N GLU A 502 6.44 12.08 7.36
CA GLU A 502 5.40 12.21 8.36
C GLU A 502 4.59 10.91 8.48
N PRO A 503 4.33 10.41 9.71
CA PRO A 503 3.46 9.27 9.91
C PRO A 503 2.02 9.67 9.56
N ARG A 504 1.40 8.89 8.68
CA ARG A 504 0.02 9.02 8.23
C ARG A 504 -0.70 7.67 8.37
N ILE A 505 -2.02 7.71 8.27
CA ILE A 505 -2.84 6.50 8.22
C ILE A 505 -3.57 6.52 6.88
N GLN A 506 -3.16 5.65 5.97
CA GLN A 506 -3.75 5.56 4.65
C GLN A 506 -5.00 4.68 4.68
N ALA A 507 -6.08 5.16 4.07
CA ALA A 507 -7.26 4.36 3.81
C ALA A 507 -7.03 3.43 2.62
N THR A 508 -7.34 2.13 2.81
CA THR A 508 -7.40 1.13 1.75
C THR A 508 -8.81 0.58 1.69
N VAL A 509 -9.47 0.74 0.55
CA VAL A 509 -10.89 0.38 0.40
C VAL A 509 -11.04 -0.99 -0.24
N SER A 510 -11.78 -1.86 0.44
CA SER A 510 -12.18 -3.17 -0.09
C SER A 510 -13.29 -3.00 -1.11
N TYR A 511 -12.92 -2.94 -2.39
CA TYR A 511 -13.84 -2.87 -3.53
C TYR A 511 -14.94 -3.94 -3.47
N SER A 512 -14.58 -5.17 -3.11
CA SER A 512 -15.54 -6.27 -2.99
C SER A 512 -16.62 -5.99 -1.94
N ARG A 513 -16.25 -5.44 -0.78
CA ARG A 513 -17.21 -5.07 0.27
C ARG A 513 -18.10 -3.90 -0.15
N VAL A 514 -17.53 -2.86 -0.76
CA VAL A 514 -18.29 -1.69 -1.26
C VAL A 514 -19.30 -2.11 -2.34
N PHE A 515 -18.86 -2.86 -3.35
CA PHE A 515 -19.75 -3.27 -4.43
C PHE A 515 -20.76 -4.33 -4.00
N SER A 516 -20.42 -5.23 -3.06
CA SER A 516 -21.40 -6.15 -2.47
C SER A 516 -22.48 -5.38 -1.70
N TRP A 517 -22.08 -4.39 -0.89
CA TRP A 517 -23.00 -3.51 -0.20
C TRP A 517 -23.91 -2.74 -1.17
N LEU A 518 -23.34 -2.18 -2.24
CA LEU A 518 -24.10 -1.46 -3.28
C LEU A 518 -25.07 -2.40 -4.00
N ALA A 519 -24.62 -3.59 -4.41
CA ALA A 519 -25.44 -4.57 -5.10
C ALA A 519 -26.65 -4.98 -4.25
N ILE A 520 -26.43 -5.28 -2.96
CA ILE A 520 -27.52 -5.60 -2.04
C ILE A 520 -28.43 -4.37 -1.87
N SER A 521 -27.88 -3.16 -1.71
CA SER A 521 -28.66 -1.91 -1.62
C SER A 521 -29.61 -1.72 -2.80
N LEU A 522 -29.13 -1.96 -4.03
CA LEU A 522 -29.91 -1.83 -5.26
C LEU A 522 -31.03 -2.89 -5.40
N LEU A 523 -30.98 -4.01 -4.66
CA LEU A 523 -32.10 -4.96 -4.61
C LEU A 523 -33.39 -4.30 -4.09
N THR A 524 -33.27 -3.30 -3.21
CA THR A 524 -34.42 -2.49 -2.74
C THR A 524 -35.06 -1.74 -3.90
N SER A 525 -34.25 -1.18 -4.79
CA SER A 525 -34.69 -0.46 -5.98
C SER A 525 -35.38 -1.40 -6.96
N VAL A 526 -34.84 -2.60 -7.15
CA VAL A 526 -35.49 -3.68 -7.93
C VAL A 526 -36.84 -4.06 -7.31
N GLY A 527 -36.91 -4.24 -5.99
CA GLY A 527 -38.16 -4.48 -5.27
C GLY A 527 -39.17 -3.35 -5.44
N GLY A 528 -38.71 -2.10 -5.49
CA GLY A 528 -39.56 -0.95 -5.78
C GLY A 528 -40.09 -0.95 -7.22
N ILE A 529 -39.27 -1.30 -8.21
CA ILE A 529 -39.72 -1.43 -9.61
C ILE A 529 -40.78 -2.55 -9.73
N LEU A 530 -40.59 -3.66 -9.04
CA LEU A 530 -41.59 -4.74 -8.99
C LEU A 530 -42.91 -4.27 -8.37
N LEU A 531 -42.85 -3.48 -7.29
CA LEU A 531 -44.04 -2.86 -6.68
C LEU A 531 -44.73 -1.88 -7.63
N LEU A 532 -43.97 -1.14 -8.44
CA LEU A 532 -44.52 -0.28 -9.49
C LEU A 532 -45.30 -1.11 -10.51
N GLY A 533 -44.72 -2.22 -10.98
CA GLY A 533 -45.39 -3.14 -11.90
C GLY A 533 -46.66 -3.76 -11.32
N LEU A 534 -46.65 -4.15 -10.03
CA LEU A 534 -47.82 -4.69 -9.34
C LEU A 534 -48.97 -3.66 -9.26
N THR A 535 -48.63 -2.39 -9.03
CA THR A 535 -49.61 -1.30 -8.90
C THR A 535 -49.96 -0.66 -10.24
N TRP A 536 -49.31 -1.07 -11.34
CA TRP A 536 -49.53 -0.55 -12.68
C TRP A 536 -50.82 -1.13 -13.26
N GLY A 537 -51.89 -0.35 -13.23
CA GLY A 537 -53.19 -0.76 -13.79
C GLY A 537 -54.27 -1.09 -12.74
N GLU A 538 -53.97 -0.99 -11.44
CA GLU A 538 -55.03 -0.95 -10.44
C GLU A 538 -55.80 0.38 -10.55
N GLU A 539 -57.07 0.28 -10.95
CA GLU A 539 -58.01 1.39 -10.93
C GLU A 539 -58.22 1.79 -9.46
N LYS A 540 -57.85 3.02 -9.10
CA LYS A 540 -57.85 3.46 -7.70
C LYS A 540 -59.26 3.28 -7.12
N PRO A 541 -59.43 2.47 -6.07
CA PRO A 541 -60.74 2.36 -5.44
C PRO A 541 -61.10 3.70 -4.80
N ASP A 542 -62.37 4.06 -4.95
CA ASP A 542 -62.97 5.22 -4.31
C ASP A 542 -63.06 4.91 -2.81
N VAL A 543 -61.95 5.12 -2.09
CA VAL A 543 -61.93 5.00 -0.64
C VAL A 543 -62.83 6.10 -0.13
N SER A 544 -64.06 5.74 0.26
CA SER A 544 -65.05 6.66 0.84
C SER A 544 -64.35 7.62 1.80
N ASP A 545 -64.47 8.92 1.53
CA ASP A 545 -63.81 10.00 2.29
C ASP A 545 -64.08 9.89 3.81
N SER A 546 -65.17 9.23 4.21
CA SER A 546 -65.51 8.92 5.60
C SER A 546 -64.54 7.97 6.31
N VAL A 547 -63.98 6.97 5.62
CA VAL A 547 -63.02 6.01 6.18
C VAL A 547 -61.65 6.66 6.32
N VAL A 548 -61.22 7.42 5.31
CA VAL A 548 -59.97 8.19 5.35
C VAL A 548 -60.03 9.27 6.44
N ALA A 549 -61.17 9.94 6.60
CA ALA A 549 -61.37 10.92 7.66
C ALA A 549 -61.33 10.29 9.06
N LYS A 550 -61.86 9.08 9.23
CA LYS A 550 -61.85 8.36 10.52
C LYS A 550 -60.43 7.91 10.90
N VAL A 551 -59.72 7.26 9.98
CA VAL A 551 -58.33 6.82 10.20
C VAL A 551 -57.41 8.01 10.43
N ARG A 552 -57.54 9.10 9.64
CA ARG A 552 -56.77 10.34 9.87
C ARG A 552 -57.03 10.92 11.27
N LYS A 553 -58.24 10.81 11.81
CA LYS A 553 -58.59 11.33 13.13
C LYS A 553 -58.01 10.47 14.25
N GLU A 554 -57.96 9.16 14.07
CA GLU A 554 -57.29 8.21 14.97
C GLU A 554 -55.76 8.41 14.94
N ASP A 555 -55.14 8.45 13.75
CA ASP A 555 -53.70 8.68 13.59
C ASP A 555 -53.26 10.04 14.17
N MET A 556 -54.08 11.09 14.01
CA MET A 556 -53.77 12.42 14.55
C MET A 556 -53.89 12.46 16.08
N ASN A 557 -54.75 11.62 16.66
CA ASN A 557 -54.83 11.46 18.12
C ASN A 557 -53.65 10.64 18.65
N ASP A 558 -53.24 9.58 17.96
CA ASP A 558 -52.08 8.77 18.33
C ASP A 558 -50.77 9.55 18.16
N ALA A 559 -50.63 10.31 17.08
CA ALA A 559 -49.48 11.20 16.89
C ALA A 559 -49.40 12.28 17.98
N LYS A 560 -50.54 12.87 18.38
CA LYS A 560 -50.59 13.80 19.52
C LYS A 560 -50.21 13.12 20.83
N LYS A 561 -50.63 11.87 21.02
CA LYS A 561 -50.27 11.08 22.21
C LYS A 561 -48.78 10.77 22.24
N ILE A 562 -48.18 10.36 21.11
CA ILE A 562 -46.73 10.13 21.00
C ILE A 562 -45.95 11.44 21.20
N LEU A 563 -46.42 12.56 20.66
CA LEU A 563 -45.81 13.88 20.90
C LEU A 563 -45.91 14.31 22.36
N HIS A 564 -47.03 14.02 23.01
CA HIS A 564 -47.23 14.28 24.44
C HIS A 564 -46.35 13.37 25.29
N ASP A 565 -46.22 12.09 24.94
CA ASP A 565 -45.36 11.12 25.62
C ASP A 565 -43.88 11.47 25.44
N LEU A 566 -43.46 11.90 24.24
CA LEU A 566 -42.13 12.44 23.96
C LEU A 566 -41.86 13.78 24.65
N ALA A 567 -42.86 14.62 24.83
CA ALA A 567 -42.74 15.88 25.58
C ALA A 567 -42.76 15.65 27.11
N SER A 568 -43.29 14.51 27.58
CA SER A 568 -43.29 14.11 29.00
C SER A 568 -42.07 13.28 29.40
N LEU A 569 -41.28 12.82 28.42
CA LEU A 569 -39.96 12.26 28.65
C LEU A 569 -39.01 13.42 28.93
N ASP A 570 -38.80 13.74 30.20
CA ASP A 570 -37.71 14.61 30.67
C ASP A 570 -36.38 13.97 30.26
N PHE A 571 -35.92 14.32 29.05
CA PHE A 571 -34.58 14.07 28.59
C PHE A 571 -33.80 15.39 28.64
N PHE A 572 -33.66 15.90 29.87
CA PHE A 572 -32.58 16.74 30.36
C PHE A 572 -32.44 16.57 31.87
#